data_AF-T1IMJ0-F1
#
_entry.id   AF-T1IMJ0-F1
#
_cell.length_a   1.000
_cell.length_b   1.000
_cell.length_c   1.000
_cell.angle_alpha   90.00
_cell.angle_beta   90.00
_cell.angle_gamma   90.00
#
_symmetry.space_group_name_H-M   'P 1'
#
loop_
_entity.id
_entity.type
_entity.pdbx_description
1 polymer ?
#
loop_
_entity_poly.entity_id
_entity_poly.type
_entity_poly.pdbx_seq_one_letter_code
_entity_poly.pdbx_strand_id
1 'polypeptide(L)'
;MRSLTYQVPLLRWVASNRLKSSSSAVSSLRSVAKRELDGIQTAGTWKKERIITSKQDVSIQVEGSGRKLLNFCANNYLGLSSHPEIIKAGVEALDKYGAGLSSVRFICGTQDIHLQLENKIAQFHKQEAAIWYPKHHFDTSEPPY
;
A
#
# COMPACT_ATOMS: atom_id res chain seq x y z
N MET A 1 42.16 46.38 21.87
CA MET A 1 41.00 47.30 21.70
C MET A 1 40.75 47.40 20.20
N ARG A 2 39.65 46.95 19.59
CA ARG A 2 38.23 46.99 19.97
C ARG A 2 37.54 45.68 19.54
N SER A 3 36.70 45.15 20.43
CA SER A 3 35.77 44.06 20.15
C SER A 3 34.66 44.56 19.22
N LEU A 4 34.48 43.92 18.08
CA LEU A 4 33.33 44.13 17.19
C LEU A 4 32.34 42.97 17.43
N THR A 5 31.38 43.23 18.32
CA THR A 5 30.18 42.41 18.50
C THR A 5 29.31 42.52 17.26
N TYR A 6 29.23 41.44 16.46
CA TYR A 6 28.21 41.29 15.44
C TYR A 6 26.87 40.97 16.11
N GLN A 7 25.98 41.97 16.19
CA GLN A 7 24.59 41.78 16.53
C GLN A 7 23.88 41.11 15.34
N VAL A 8 23.57 39.82 15.49
CA VAL A 8 22.69 39.09 14.56
C VAL A 8 21.29 39.72 14.67
N PRO A 9 20.69 40.23 13.57
CA PRO A 9 19.34 40.77 13.62
C PRO A 9 18.34 39.65 13.88
N LEU A 10 17.69 39.76 15.05
CA LEU A 10 16.36 39.28 15.40
C LEU A 10 15.72 38.27 14.41
N LEU A 11 15.82 37.00 14.77
CA LEU A 11 15.07 35.87 14.23
C LEU A 11 13.58 35.97 14.62
N ARG A 12 12.86 37.00 14.16
CA ARG A 12 11.47 37.27 14.58
C ARG A 12 10.55 37.69 13.44
N TRP A 13 10.68 37.07 12.27
CA TRP A 13 9.78 37.29 11.14
C TRP A 13 9.41 36.03 10.33
N VAL A 14 9.27 34.85 10.96
CA VAL A 14 8.61 33.69 10.30
C VAL A 14 7.62 32.96 11.24
N ALA A 15 7.42 33.43 12.47
CA ALA A 15 6.62 32.71 13.47
C ALA A 15 5.13 33.10 13.55
N SER A 16 4.60 33.90 12.63
CA SER A 16 3.22 34.40 12.77
C SER A 16 2.60 34.72 11.41
N ASN A 17 2.12 33.68 10.72
CA ASN A 17 0.91 33.72 9.86
C ASN A 17 0.60 32.39 9.12
N ARG A 18 1.28 31.28 9.38
CA ARG A 18 0.98 30.00 8.71
C ARG A 18 -0.10 29.16 9.41
N LEU A 19 -1.06 29.80 10.09
CA LEU A 19 -2.22 29.14 10.69
C LEU A 19 -3.42 30.10 10.63
N LYS A 20 -4.35 29.83 9.71
CA LYS A 20 -5.74 30.33 9.58
C LYS A 20 -6.07 30.81 8.15
N SER A 21 -6.06 29.87 7.21
CA SER A 21 -6.95 29.92 6.05
C SER A 21 -7.07 28.50 5.51
N SER A 22 -7.96 27.70 6.10
CA SER A 22 -8.58 26.65 5.30
C SER A 22 -9.46 27.39 4.31
N SER A 23 -9.12 27.38 3.03
CA SER A 23 -9.95 28.00 2.00
C SER A 23 -11.38 27.47 2.10
N SER A 24 -12.38 28.27 1.72
CA SER A 24 -13.80 27.89 1.74
C SER A 24 -14.06 26.52 1.09
N ALA A 25 -13.28 26.17 0.06
CA ALA A 25 -13.29 24.85 -0.57
C ALA A 25 -12.91 23.70 0.38
N VAL A 26 -11.89 23.87 1.24
CA VAL A 26 -11.49 22.84 2.20
C VAL A 26 -12.58 22.63 3.27
N SER A 27 -13.24 23.70 3.72
CA SER A 27 -14.37 23.57 4.65
C SER A 27 -15.56 22.86 4.02
N SER A 28 -15.86 23.15 2.75
CA SER A 28 -16.94 22.48 2.01
C SER A 28 -16.64 21.00 1.76
N LEU A 29 -15.41 20.64 1.40
CA LEU A 29 -15.02 19.24 1.25
C LEU A 29 -15.16 18.47 2.57
N ARG A 30 -14.72 19.08 3.68
CA ARG A 30 -14.86 18.45 5.01
C ARG A 30 -16.31 18.24 5.41
N SER A 31 -17.21 19.18 5.08
CA SER A 31 -18.63 19.04 5.41
C SER A 31 -19.30 17.94 4.60
N VAL A 32 -18.96 17.81 3.31
CA VAL A 32 -19.42 16.68 2.46
C VAL A 32 -18.88 15.36 3.01
N ALA A 33 -17.56 15.24 3.20
CA ALA A 33 -16.96 14.01 3.72
C ALA A 33 -17.54 13.59 5.07
N LYS A 34 -17.75 14.55 5.99
CA LYS A 34 -18.37 14.25 7.29
C LYS A 34 -19.78 13.69 7.13
N ARG A 35 -20.61 14.30 6.27
CA ARG A 35 -21.97 13.84 6.01
C ARG A 35 -21.99 12.41 5.47
N GLU A 36 -21.11 12.08 4.53
CA GLU A 36 -20.99 10.73 3.98
C GLU A 36 -20.55 9.72 5.05
N LEU A 37 -19.55 10.07 5.89
CA LEU A 37 -19.08 9.21 6.97
C LEU A 37 -20.16 8.98 8.03
N ASP A 38 -20.90 10.01 8.42
CA ASP A 38 -22.03 9.92 9.35
C ASP A 38 -23.14 9.02 8.76
N GLY A 39 -23.37 9.12 7.44
CA GLY A 39 -24.27 8.24 6.70
C GLY A 39 -23.86 6.77 6.74
N ILE A 40 -22.58 6.47 6.49
CA ILE A 40 -22.02 5.10 6.57
C ILE A 40 -22.13 4.54 7.99
N GLN A 41 -21.88 5.36 9.01
CA GLN A 41 -22.02 4.94 10.41
C GLN A 41 -23.48 4.65 10.77
N THR A 42 -24.40 5.53 10.39
CA THR A 42 -25.83 5.36 10.65
C THR A 42 -26.40 4.13 9.93
N ALA A 43 -25.91 3.83 8.72
CA ALA A 43 -26.27 2.64 7.95
C ALA A 43 -25.66 1.34 8.50
N GLY A 44 -24.77 1.40 9.49
CA GLY A 44 -24.08 0.23 10.04
C GLY A 44 -23.09 -0.43 9.08
N THR A 45 -22.74 0.22 7.97
CA THR A 45 -21.78 -0.29 6.96
C THR A 45 -20.34 0.15 7.24
N TRP A 46 -20.10 0.80 8.38
CA TRP A 46 -18.77 1.17 8.84
C TRP A 46 -17.90 -0.06 9.08
N LYS A 47 -16.82 -0.17 8.30
CA LYS A 47 -15.85 -1.26 8.43
C LYS A 47 -14.75 -0.87 9.39
N LYS A 48 -14.56 -1.67 10.45
CA LYS A 48 -13.39 -1.57 11.34
C LYS A 48 -12.40 -2.66 10.95
N GLU A 49 -11.14 -2.27 10.85
CA GLU A 49 -10.06 -3.22 10.61
C GLU A 49 -9.76 -4.01 11.89
N ARG A 50 -9.41 -5.29 11.74
CA ARG A 50 -8.89 -6.12 12.83
C ARG A 50 -7.42 -6.37 12.55
N ILE A 51 -6.56 -5.99 13.49
CA ILE A 51 -5.11 -6.03 13.31
C ILE A 51 -4.62 -7.47 13.52
N ILE A 52 -4.10 -8.08 12.46
CA ILE A 52 -3.45 -9.39 12.51
C ILE A 52 -1.96 -9.19 12.79
N THR A 53 -1.42 -9.87 13.80
CA THR A 53 -0.04 -9.71 14.29
C THR A 53 0.85 -10.93 14.05
N SER A 54 0.32 -11.98 13.42
CA SER A 54 1.08 -13.14 12.96
C SER A 54 1.25 -13.15 11.43
N LYS A 55 2.07 -14.07 10.92
CA LYS A 55 2.02 -14.44 9.50
C LYS A 55 0.62 -14.96 9.13
N GLN A 56 0.27 -14.89 7.84
CA GLN A 56 -1.00 -15.42 7.33
C GLN A 56 -0.98 -16.95 7.31
N ASP A 57 -1.97 -17.57 7.93
CA ASP A 57 -2.09 -19.03 8.06
C ASP A 57 -3.54 -19.41 8.43
N VAL A 58 -3.85 -20.70 8.52
CA VAL A 58 -5.11 -21.24 9.04
C VAL A 58 -5.35 -20.75 10.47
N SER A 59 -4.29 -20.56 11.27
CA SER A 59 -4.35 -20.05 12.64
C SER A 59 -3.56 -18.75 12.80
N ILE A 60 -4.25 -17.65 13.10
CA ILE A 60 -3.68 -16.30 13.17
C ILE A 60 -3.80 -15.69 14.57
N GLN A 61 -2.90 -14.76 14.91
CA GLN A 61 -3.00 -13.91 16.09
C GLN A 61 -3.65 -12.57 15.70
N VAL A 62 -4.69 -12.18 16.44
CA VAL A 62 -5.35 -10.87 16.30
C VAL A 62 -5.09 -10.07 17.57
N GLU A 63 -4.88 -8.76 17.42
CA GLU A 63 -4.70 -7.86 18.55
C GLU A 63 -5.92 -7.93 19.49
N GLY A 64 -5.66 -8.05 20.80
CA GLY A 64 -6.70 -8.11 21.83
C GLY A 64 -7.44 -9.45 21.98
N SER A 65 -7.21 -10.46 21.14
CA SER A 65 -7.94 -11.73 21.22
C SER A 65 -7.49 -12.66 22.35
N GLY A 66 -6.30 -12.44 22.94
CA GLY A 66 -5.72 -13.28 24.01
C GLY A 66 -5.33 -14.71 23.60
N ARG A 67 -5.70 -15.15 22.39
CA ARG A 67 -5.43 -16.48 21.82
C ARG A 67 -5.37 -16.42 20.30
N LYS A 68 -4.83 -17.47 19.68
CA LYS A 68 -4.92 -17.64 18.22
C LYS A 68 -6.36 -17.95 17.80
N LEU A 69 -6.73 -17.48 16.62
CA LEU A 69 -8.03 -17.65 15.98
C LEU A 69 -7.87 -18.41 14.66
N LEU A 70 -8.90 -19.17 14.26
CA LEU A 70 -8.92 -19.79 12.94
C LEU A 70 -9.42 -18.79 11.88
N ASN A 71 -8.72 -18.69 10.76
CA ASN A 71 -9.04 -17.73 9.70
C ASN A 71 -9.79 -18.39 8.54
N PHE A 72 -11.11 -18.19 8.49
CA PHE A 72 -11.98 -18.70 7.42
C PHE A 72 -12.33 -17.66 6.36
N CYS A 73 -11.73 -16.47 6.38
CA CYS A 73 -12.04 -15.39 5.44
C CYS A 73 -10.81 -14.86 4.68
N ALA A 74 -9.74 -15.66 4.58
CA ALA A 74 -8.59 -15.36 3.73
C ALA A 74 -8.74 -15.95 2.32
N ASN A 75 -8.15 -15.27 1.34
CA ASN A 75 -8.02 -15.77 -0.04
C ASN A 75 -6.76 -16.65 -0.21
N ASN A 76 -6.24 -17.22 0.88
CA ASN A 76 -5.03 -18.05 0.89
C ASN A 76 -5.38 -19.53 0.66
N TYR A 77 -6.05 -19.84 -0.46
CA TYR A 77 -6.66 -21.15 -0.71
C TYR A 77 -5.67 -22.33 -0.64
N LEU A 78 -4.45 -22.13 -1.13
CA LEU A 78 -3.41 -23.17 -1.18
C LEU A 78 -2.43 -23.09 0.01
N GLY A 79 -2.63 -22.16 0.95
CA GLY A 79 -1.71 -21.97 2.07
C GLY A 79 -0.36 -21.34 1.70
N LEU A 80 -0.18 -20.85 0.47
CA LEU A 80 1.11 -20.43 -0.06
C LEU A 80 1.60 -19.08 0.46
N SER A 81 0.74 -18.22 1.03
CA SER A 81 1.12 -16.86 1.47
C SER A 81 2.29 -16.83 2.47
N SER A 82 2.48 -17.87 3.27
CA SER A 82 3.57 -17.98 4.25
C SER A 82 4.41 -19.25 4.06
N HIS A 83 4.34 -19.89 2.89
CA HIS A 83 5.07 -21.13 2.63
C HIS A 83 6.59 -20.89 2.68
N PRO A 84 7.38 -21.74 3.37
CA PRO A 84 8.81 -21.51 3.57
C PRO A 84 9.60 -21.30 2.27
N GLU A 85 9.29 -22.07 1.23
CA GLU A 85 9.97 -21.94 -0.07
C GLU A 85 9.65 -20.63 -0.79
N ILE A 86 8.41 -20.12 -0.65
CA ILE A 86 8.01 -18.84 -1.24
C ILE A 86 8.72 -17.69 -0.52
N ILE A 87 8.79 -17.75 0.81
CA ILE A 87 9.53 -16.76 1.61
C ILE A 87 11.00 -16.75 1.21
N LYS A 88 11.62 -17.93 1.10
CA LYS A 88 13.02 -18.08 0.72
C LYS A 88 13.28 -17.49 -0.68
N ALA A 89 12.48 -17.86 -1.67
CA ALA A 89 12.60 -17.32 -3.03
C ALA A 89 12.42 -15.79 -3.07
N GLY A 90 11.53 -15.24 -2.23
CA GLY A 90 11.35 -13.79 -2.08
C GLY A 90 12.59 -13.09 -1.51
N VAL A 91 13.22 -13.65 -0.48
CA VAL A 91 14.48 -13.12 0.08
C VAL A 91 15.60 -13.16 -0.95
N GLU A 92 15.79 -14.29 -1.64
CA GLU A 92 16.79 -14.43 -2.68
C GLU A 92 16.58 -13.46 -3.85
N ALA A 93 15.32 -13.20 -4.22
CA ALA A 93 15.00 -12.22 -5.25
C ALA A 93 15.34 -10.78 -4.80
N LEU A 94 15.09 -10.43 -3.54
CA LEU A 94 15.46 -9.12 -3.00
C LEU A 94 16.97 -8.92 -3.00
N ASP A 95 17.74 -9.93 -2.59
CA ASP A 95 19.21 -9.88 -2.60
C ASP A 95 19.77 -9.75 -4.02
N LYS A 96 19.18 -10.46 -5.00
CA LYS A 96 19.66 -10.43 -6.40
C LYS A 96 19.25 -9.18 -7.16
N TYR A 97 18.02 -8.71 -7.00
CA TYR A 97 17.40 -7.71 -7.88
C TYR A 97 17.14 -6.35 -7.21
N GLY A 98 17.23 -6.28 -5.88
CA GLY A 98 16.86 -5.10 -5.10
C GLY A 98 15.35 -4.98 -4.87
N ALA A 99 14.96 -3.95 -4.10
CA ALA A 99 13.58 -3.77 -3.65
C ALA A 99 12.66 -3.07 -4.68
N GLY A 100 13.22 -2.44 -5.72
CA GLY A 100 12.44 -1.70 -6.69
C GLY A 100 13.24 -1.21 -7.90
N LEU A 101 12.53 -0.95 -8.99
CA LEU A 101 13.12 -0.64 -10.30
C LEU A 101 13.16 0.86 -10.61
N SER A 102 12.40 1.67 -9.86
CA SER A 102 12.28 3.13 -10.07
C SER A 102 11.93 3.56 -11.51
N SER A 103 11.32 2.66 -12.29
CA SER A 103 11.01 2.87 -13.70
C SER A 103 9.87 1.96 -14.17
N VAL A 104 9.22 2.37 -15.26
CA VAL A 104 8.31 1.54 -16.05
C VAL A 104 9.05 0.57 -16.96
N ARG A 105 8.35 -0.44 -17.48
CA ARG A 105 8.89 -1.58 -18.25
C ARG A 105 9.76 -1.18 -19.44
N PHE A 106 9.31 -0.20 -20.25
CA PHE A 106 9.96 0.13 -21.53
C PHE A 106 11.20 1.03 -21.40
N ILE A 107 11.45 1.66 -20.24
CA ILE A 107 12.62 2.53 -20.03
C ILE A 107 13.77 1.71 -19.44
N CYS A 108 13.71 1.40 -18.14
CA CYS A 108 14.68 0.54 -17.46
C CYS A 108 14.03 -0.33 -16.36
N GLY A 109 12.73 -0.57 -16.46
CA GLY A 109 11.95 -1.33 -15.47
C GLY A 109 11.73 -2.80 -15.81
N THR A 110 12.52 -3.41 -16.69
CA THR A 110 12.40 -4.83 -17.05
C THR A 110 13.69 -5.59 -16.69
N GLN A 111 13.60 -6.50 -15.73
CA GLN A 111 14.63 -7.50 -15.40
C GLN A 111 14.26 -8.88 -15.97
N ASP A 112 15.23 -9.77 -16.08
CA ASP A 112 15.07 -11.17 -16.54
C ASP A 112 13.96 -11.93 -15.80
N ILE A 113 13.80 -11.72 -14.49
CA ILE A 113 12.74 -12.35 -13.68
C ILE A 113 11.32 -12.00 -14.17
N HIS A 114 11.10 -10.83 -14.76
CA HIS A 114 9.79 -10.46 -15.31
C HIS A 114 9.44 -11.33 -16.52
N LEU A 115 10.40 -11.49 -17.44
CA LEU A 115 10.22 -12.30 -18.64
C LEU A 115 10.09 -13.79 -18.28
N GLN A 116 10.85 -14.27 -17.30
CA GLN A 116 10.71 -15.64 -16.79
C GLN A 116 9.32 -15.89 -16.20
N LEU A 117 8.78 -14.93 -15.43
CA LEU A 117 7.44 -15.02 -14.87
C LEU A 117 6.37 -15.04 -15.98
N GLU A 118 6.44 -14.10 -16.92
CA GLU A 118 5.51 -14.00 -18.05
C GLU A 118 5.49 -15.29 -18.88
N ASN A 119 6.66 -15.85 -19.20
CA ASN A 119 6.78 -17.11 -19.92
C ASN A 119 6.17 -18.29 -19.14
N LYS A 120 6.41 -18.38 -17.82
CA LYS A 120 5.82 -19.43 -16.98
C LYS A 120 4.30 -19.32 -16.90
N ILE A 121 3.76 -18.10 -16.81
CA ILE A 121 2.30 -17.85 -16.81
C ILE A 121 1.70 -18.26 -18.16
N ALA A 122 2.31 -17.85 -19.27
CA ALA A 122 1.86 -18.22 -20.62
C ALA A 122 1.81 -19.75 -20.80
N GLN A 123 2.87 -20.45 -20.39
CA GLN A 123 2.93 -21.92 -20.40
C GLN A 123 1.85 -22.56 -19.53
N PHE A 124 1.65 -22.05 -18.31
CA PHE A 124 0.65 -22.57 -17.38
C PHE A 124 -0.77 -22.45 -17.94
N HIS A 125 -1.10 -21.32 -18.57
CA HIS A 125 -2.41 -21.07 -19.19
C HIS A 125 -2.55 -21.59 -20.63
N LYS A 126 -1.48 -22.17 -21.20
CA LYS A 126 -1.40 -22.60 -22.60
C LYS A 126 -1.77 -21.47 -23.59
N GLN A 127 -1.25 -20.27 -23.32
CA GLN A 127 -1.40 -19.09 -24.18
C GLN A 127 -0.09 -18.77 -24.88
N GLU A 128 -0.16 -17.96 -25.94
CA GLU A 128 1.03 -17.54 -26.71
C GLU A 128 1.96 -16.63 -25.90
N ALA A 129 1.39 -15.75 -25.07
CA ALA A 129 2.12 -14.81 -24.25
C ALA A 129 1.32 -14.44 -23.00
N ALA A 130 2.01 -13.85 -22.02
CA ALA A 130 1.40 -13.21 -20.86
C ALA A 130 2.08 -11.87 -20.60
N ILE A 131 1.35 -10.93 -20.03
CA ILE A 131 1.87 -9.62 -19.59
C ILE A 131 1.56 -9.45 -18.11
N TRP A 132 2.58 -9.03 -17.35
CA TRP A 132 2.45 -8.83 -15.91
C TRP A 132 2.05 -7.40 -15.54
N TYR A 133 1.11 -7.28 -14.60
CA TYR A 133 0.70 -6.02 -13.97
C TYR A 133 0.87 -6.10 -12.45
N PRO A 134 1.20 -4.99 -11.75
CA PRO A 134 1.42 -5.00 -10.29
C PRO A 134 0.21 -5.42 -9.45
N LYS A 135 -1.00 -5.16 -9.94
CA LYS A 135 -2.25 -5.54 -9.27
C LYS A 135 -3.33 -5.80 -10.31
N HIS A 136 -4.18 -6.76 -10.02
CA HIS A 136 -5.37 -7.04 -10.79
C HIS A 136 -6.56 -6.34 -10.14
N HIS A 137 -7.08 -5.30 -10.79
CA HIS A 137 -8.32 -4.64 -10.43
C HIS A 137 -9.10 -4.42 -11.71
N PHE A 138 -10.25 -5.09 -11.83
CA PHE A 138 -11.21 -4.78 -12.87
C PHE A 138 -12.24 -3.83 -12.30
N ASP A 139 -12.40 -2.69 -12.95
CA ASP A 139 -13.54 -1.83 -12.72
C ASP A 139 -14.75 -2.48 -13.41
N THR A 140 -15.70 -2.99 -12.62
CA THR A 140 -16.92 -3.61 -13.13
C THR A 140 -18.00 -2.59 -13.50
N SER A 141 -17.72 -1.28 -13.35
CA SER A 141 -18.68 -0.21 -13.65
C SER A 141 -18.61 0.29 -15.09
N GLU A 142 -17.56 -0.05 -15.84
CA GLU A 142 -17.51 0.20 -17.28
C GLU A 142 -17.97 -1.03 -18.07
N PRO A 143 -18.86 -0.86 -19.06
CA PRO A 143 -19.24 -1.96 -19.95
C PRO A 143 -18.01 -2.42 -20.76
N PRO A 144 -17.92 -3.72 -21.10
CA PRO A 144 -16.90 -4.17 -22.04
C PRO A 144 -17.14 -3.46 -23.38
N TYR A 145 -16.09 -2.82 -23.91
CA TYR A 145 -16.08 -2.28 -25.27
C TYR A 145 -16.42 -3.36 -26.30
#